data_AF-A0A5C3KW86-F1
#
_entry.id   AF-A0A5C3KW86-F1
#
_cell.length_a   1.000
_cell.length_b   1.000
_cell.length_c   1.000
_cell.angle_alpha   90.00
_cell.angle_beta   90.00
_cell.angle_gamma   90.00
#
_symmetry.space_group_name_H-M   'P 1'
#
loop_
_entity.id
_entity.type
_entity.pdbx_description
1 polymer ?
#
loop_
_entity_poly.entity_id
_entity_poly.type
_entity_poly.pdbx_seq_one_letter_code
_entity_poly.pdbx_strand_id
1 'polypeptide(L)'
;MATIAARPDVLPPAKPDLTFARKPTSKIAIFFWRWRMWFEATFVLSMLEPWEKILLITLFAVMYLFVMSAIVKYFPRHLTVMQQRAMYYLWGQEGDVRLVWQWLGFGDSTTSGAGGLLKEL
;
A
#
# COMPACT_ATOMS: atom_id res chain seq x y z
N MET A 1 -66.31 22.52 25.70
CA MET A 1 -65.63 22.59 24.39
C MET A 1 -64.18 22.22 24.62
N ALA A 2 -63.74 21.05 24.16
CA ALA A 2 -62.38 20.56 24.39
C ALA A 2 -61.47 21.00 23.24
N THR A 3 -60.44 21.79 23.55
CA THR A 3 -59.43 22.24 22.59
C THR A 3 -58.48 21.09 22.27
N ILE A 4 -58.52 20.59 21.05
CA ILE A 4 -57.60 19.56 20.55
C ILE A 4 -56.22 20.20 20.41
N ALA A 5 -55.26 19.78 21.23
CA ALA A 5 -53.88 20.24 21.14
C ALA A 5 -53.30 19.86 19.77
N ALA A 6 -52.89 20.86 18.98
CA ALA A 6 -52.25 20.66 17.68
C ALA A 6 -50.94 19.87 17.85
N ARG A 7 -50.72 18.89 16.99
CA ARG A 7 -49.43 18.17 16.96
C ARG A 7 -48.33 19.16 16.54
N PRO A 8 -47.18 19.20 17.22
CA PRO A 8 -46.04 20.00 16.78
C PRO A 8 -45.54 19.48 15.42
N ASP A 9 -45.32 20.40 14.46
CA ASP A 9 -44.90 20.08 13.09
C ASP A 9 -43.48 19.51 13.00
N VAL A 10 -42.67 19.69 14.06
CA VAL A 10 -41.29 19.24 14.13
C VAL A 10 -41.12 18.28 15.30
N LEU A 11 -40.87 17.02 14.97
CA LEU A 11 -40.51 16.01 15.96
C LEU A 11 -39.08 16.27 16.45
N PRO A 12 -38.79 16.07 17.75
CA PRO A 12 -37.42 16.12 18.25
C PRO A 12 -36.57 15.07 17.51
N PRO A 13 -35.28 15.35 17.26
CA PRO A 13 -34.41 14.40 16.61
C PRO A 13 -34.39 13.10 17.43
N ALA A 14 -34.50 11.97 16.73
CA ALA A 14 -34.39 10.66 17.37
C ALA A 14 -33.02 10.53 18.03
N LYS A 15 -33.00 10.38 19.35
CA LYS A 15 -31.83 9.88 20.08
C LYS A 15 -31.90 8.35 20.05
N PRO A 16 -30.81 7.62 19.78
CA PRO A 16 -29.42 8.06 19.61
C PRO A 16 -29.11 8.59 18.20
N ASP A 17 -28.16 9.53 18.12
CA ASP A 17 -27.71 10.09 16.85
C ASP A 17 -26.85 9.07 16.09
N LEU A 18 -27.40 8.48 15.02
CA LEU A 18 -26.75 7.49 14.17
C LEU A 18 -26.02 8.10 12.96
N THR A 19 -25.84 9.42 12.93
CA THR A 19 -25.19 10.11 11.81
C THR A 19 -23.77 9.61 11.52
N PHE A 20 -23.02 9.17 12.53
CA PHE A 20 -21.68 8.60 12.36
C PHE A 20 -21.65 7.34 11.47
N ALA A 21 -22.69 6.51 11.52
CA ALA A 21 -22.80 5.30 10.73
C ALA A 21 -23.46 5.53 9.36
N ARG A 22 -23.89 6.76 9.06
CA ARG A 22 -24.63 7.07 7.83
C ARG A 22 -23.73 6.90 6.61
N LYS A 23 -24.20 6.11 5.64
CA LYS A 23 -23.54 5.96 4.34
C LYS A 23 -23.53 7.31 3.60
N PRO A 24 -22.37 7.79 3.13
CA PRO A 24 -22.29 9.01 2.35
C PRO A 24 -22.82 8.81 0.92
N THR A 25 -23.24 9.90 0.26
CA THR A 25 -23.89 9.84 -1.06
C THR A 25 -22.89 9.73 -2.22
N SER A 26 -21.64 10.19 -2.06
CA SER A 26 -20.65 10.20 -3.15
C SER A 26 -19.94 8.85 -3.31
N LYS A 27 -19.63 8.45 -4.55
CA LYS A 27 -19.03 7.13 -4.87
C LYS A 27 -17.69 6.89 -4.15
N ILE A 28 -16.83 7.92 -4.12
CA ILE A 28 -15.52 7.86 -3.46
C ILE A 28 -15.69 7.78 -1.94
N ALA A 29 -16.60 8.56 -1.38
CA ALA A 29 -16.86 8.50 0.07
C ALA A 29 -17.46 7.15 0.47
N ILE A 30 -18.27 6.51 -0.39
CA ILE A 30 -18.79 5.16 -0.13
C ILE A 30 -17.65 4.14 -0.07
N PHE A 31 -16.64 4.26 -0.95
CA PHE A 31 -15.48 3.38 -0.94
C PHE A 31 -14.67 3.54 0.37
N PHE A 32 -14.29 4.77 0.73
CA PHE A 32 -13.57 5.02 1.97
C PHE A 32 -14.39 4.68 3.22
N TRP A 33 -15.71 4.92 3.20
CA TRP A 33 -16.61 4.52 4.27
C TRP A 33 -16.62 3.01 4.44
N ARG A 34 -16.72 2.24 3.35
CA ARG A 34 -16.69 0.77 3.39
C ARG A 34 -15.35 0.24 3.88
N TRP A 35 -14.24 0.84 3.42
CA TRP A 35 -12.91 0.47 3.86
C TRP A 35 -12.69 0.76 5.35
N ARG A 36 -13.11 1.93 5.82
CA ARG A 36 -13.08 2.32 7.24
C ARG A 36 -13.92 1.36 8.09
N MET A 37 -15.16 1.06 7.67
CA MET A 37 -16.04 0.14 8.40
C MET A 37 -15.47 -1.28 8.46
N TRP A 38 -14.85 -1.76 7.36
CA TRP A 38 -14.15 -3.04 7.36
C TRP A 38 -12.99 -3.05 8.35
N PHE A 39 -12.15 -2.02 8.31
CA PHE A 39 -10.99 -1.89 9.19
C PHE A 39 -11.39 -1.78 10.67
N GLU A 40 -12.41 -0.99 10.99
CA GLU A 40 -12.95 -0.88 12.34
C GLU A 40 -13.52 -2.20 12.86
N ALA A 41 -14.17 -2.99 11.98
CA ALA A 41 -14.74 -4.29 12.33
C ALA A 41 -13.67 -5.37 12.54
N THR A 42 -12.65 -5.46 11.69
CA THR A 42 -11.63 -6.53 11.77
C THR A 42 -10.74 -6.39 13.00
N PHE A 43 -10.48 -5.16 13.45
CA PHE A 43 -9.61 -4.87 14.59
C PHE A 43 -10.38 -4.51 15.87
N VAL A 44 -11.72 -4.65 15.87
CA VAL A 44 -12.62 -4.33 17.01
C VAL A 44 -12.35 -2.92 17.57
N LEU A 45 -12.03 -1.98 16.68
CA LEU A 45 -11.62 -0.62 17.03
C LEU A 45 -12.78 0.25 17.52
N SER A 46 -14.00 -0.30 17.55
CA SER A 46 -15.20 0.35 18.10
C SER A 46 -15.25 0.32 19.62
N MET A 47 -14.50 -0.58 20.27
CA MET A 47 -14.48 -0.73 21.73
C MET A 47 -13.28 -0.03 22.40
N LEU A 48 -12.26 0.32 21.61
CA LEU A 48 -11.06 0.98 22.13
C LEU A 48 -11.31 2.47 22.33
N GLU A 49 -10.68 3.02 23.37
CA GLU A 49 -10.69 4.46 23.58
C GLU A 49 -9.94 5.18 22.46
N PRO A 50 -10.27 6.46 22.18
CA PRO A 50 -9.65 7.21 21.09
C PRO A 50 -8.12 7.27 21.17
N TRP A 51 -7.54 7.29 22.38
CA TRP A 51 -6.09 7.34 22.57
C TRP A 51 -5.42 5.99 22.30
N GLU A 52 -6.04 4.87 22.69
CA GLU A 52 -5.51 3.51 22.44
C GLU A 52 -5.46 3.22 20.95
N LYS A 53 -6.51 3.65 20.22
CA LYS A 53 -6.56 3.57 18.76
C LYS A 53 -5.38 4.30 18.12
N ILE A 54 -5.02 5.50 18.61
CA ILE A 54 -3.88 6.26 18.09
C ILE A 54 -2.58 5.51 18.34
N LEU A 55 -2.37 4.96 19.54
CA LEU A 55 -1.18 4.17 19.87
C LEU A 55 -1.08 2.92 18.97
N LEU A 56 -2.16 2.17 18.81
CA LEU A 56 -2.16 0.95 18.00
C LEU A 56 -1.82 1.27 16.54
N ILE A 57 -2.45 2.30 15.95
CA ILE A 57 -2.17 2.71 14.57
C ILE A 57 -0.72 3.16 14.40
N THR A 58 -0.15 3.90 15.36
CA THR A 58 1.25 4.36 15.27
C THR A 58 2.22 3.19 15.35
N LEU A 59 1.99 2.23 16.26
CA LEU A 59 2.81 1.02 16.37
C LEU A 59 2.77 0.20 15.09
N PHE A 60 1.57 -0.06 14.55
CA PHE A 60 1.42 -0.78 13.28
C PHE A 60 2.07 -0.03 12.12
N ALA A 61 1.96 1.30 12.07
CA ALA A 61 2.59 2.11 11.04
C ALA A 61 4.13 2.00 11.10
N VAL A 62 4.72 2.10 12.30
CA VAL A 62 6.17 1.95 12.49
C VAL A 62 6.63 0.55 12.12
N MET A 63 5.92 -0.49 12.57
CA MET A 63 6.23 -1.88 12.20
C MET A 63 6.13 -2.10 10.69
N TYR A 64 5.08 -1.57 10.06
CA TYR A 64 4.89 -1.66 8.61
C TYR A 64 6.01 -0.95 7.84
N LEU A 65 6.38 0.26 8.26
CA LEU A 65 7.50 1.00 7.65
C LEU A 65 8.81 0.24 7.82
N PHE A 66 9.04 -0.36 8.99
CA PHE A 66 10.23 -1.16 9.23
C PHE A 66 10.26 -2.39 8.31
N VAL A 67 9.16 -3.12 8.21
CA VAL A 67 9.01 -4.26 7.29
C VAL A 67 9.20 -3.84 5.84
N MET A 68 8.58 -2.74 5.40
CA MET A 68 8.74 -2.25 4.04
C MET A 68 10.18 -1.82 3.76
N SER A 69 10.83 -1.15 4.70
CA SER A 69 12.25 -0.79 4.58
C SER A 69 13.15 -2.03 4.50
N ALA A 70 12.81 -3.08 5.26
CA ALA A 70 13.52 -4.35 5.24
C ALA A 70 13.31 -5.07 3.90
N ILE A 71 12.07 -5.13 3.39
CA ILE A 71 11.76 -5.71 2.07
C ILE A 71 12.55 -4.96 0.99
N VAL A 72 12.45 -3.63 0.90
CA VAL A 72 13.12 -2.85 -0.15
C VAL A 72 14.65 -3.06 -0.13
N LYS A 73 15.27 -3.18 1.05
CA LYS A 73 16.73 -3.35 1.16
C LYS A 73 17.19 -4.81 1.03
N TYR A 74 16.43 -5.76 1.54
CA TYR A 74 16.83 -7.17 1.66
C TYR A 74 16.33 -8.01 0.48
N PHE A 75 15.09 -7.80 0.05
CA PHE A 75 14.46 -8.55 -1.03
C PHE A 75 15.24 -8.57 -2.36
N PRO A 76 15.79 -7.45 -2.88
CA PRO A 76 16.52 -7.51 -4.16
C PRO A 76 17.76 -8.41 -4.09
N ARG A 77 18.44 -8.47 -2.93
CA ARG A 77 19.59 -9.36 -2.74
C ARG A 77 19.20 -10.84 -2.78
N HIS A 78 18.01 -11.18 -2.28
CA HIS A 78 17.52 -12.55 -2.34
C HIS A 78 17.03 -12.94 -3.73
N LEU A 79 16.41 -12.00 -4.45
CA LEU A 79 15.97 -12.22 -5.82
C LEU A 79 17.13 -12.53 -6.75
N THR A 80 18.28 -11.84 -6.65
CA THR A 80 19.43 -12.11 -7.52
C THR A 80 19.98 -13.51 -7.33
N VAL A 81 20.10 -13.98 -6.09
CA VAL A 81 20.57 -15.35 -5.79
C VAL A 81 19.57 -16.41 -6.27
N MET A 82 18.26 -16.18 -6.06
CA MET A 82 17.21 -17.08 -6.54
C MET A 82 17.17 -17.13 -8.06
N GLN A 83 17.33 -15.98 -8.73
CA GLN A 83 17.37 -15.87 -10.18
C GLN A 83 18.56 -16.64 -10.77
N GLN A 84 19.75 -16.54 -10.18
CA GLN A 84 20.93 -17.29 -10.64
C GLN A 84 20.70 -18.80 -10.57
N ARG A 85 20.09 -19.28 -9.48
CA ARG A 85 19.75 -20.70 -9.33
C ARG A 85 18.66 -21.13 -10.30
N ALA A 86 17.61 -20.32 -10.47
CA ALA A 86 16.54 -20.60 -11.43
C ALA A 86 17.08 -20.68 -12.86
N MET A 87 17.99 -19.79 -13.24
CA MET A 87 18.65 -19.79 -14.55
C MET A 87 19.49 -21.05 -14.76
N TYR A 88 20.26 -21.46 -13.75
CA TYR A 88 21.06 -22.68 -13.80
C TYR A 88 20.18 -23.90 -14.04
N TYR A 89 19.04 -24.01 -13.35
CA TYR A 89 18.12 -25.14 -13.53
C TYR A 89 17.34 -25.10 -14.84
N LEU A 90 17.01 -23.93 -15.38
CA LEU A 90 16.29 -23.82 -16.66
C LEU A 90 17.20 -23.98 -17.88
N TRP A 91 18.40 -23.39 -17.86
CA TRP A 91 19.28 -23.30 -19.04
C TRP A 91 20.52 -24.19 -18.99
N GLY A 92 20.86 -24.77 -17.83
CA GLY A 92 21.99 -25.71 -17.71
C GLY A 92 23.38 -25.09 -17.90
N GLN A 93 23.48 -23.77 -18.05
CA GLN A 93 24.73 -22.99 -18.10
C GLN A 93 24.82 -22.13 -16.83
N GLU A 94 26.03 -21.94 -16.26
CA GLU A 94 26.25 -20.94 -15.22
C GLU A 94 25.67 -19.60 -15.70
N GLY A 95 24.60 -19.14 -15.04
CA GLY A 95 23.81 -17.99 -15.49
C GLY A 95 24.66 -16.73 -15.53
N ASP A 96 25.25 -16.43 -16.68
CA ASP A 96 25.93 -15.17 -16.91
C ASP A 96 24.86 -14.07 -16.95
N VAL A 97 24.74 -13.38 -15.83
CA VAL A 97 23.80 -12.29 -15.60
C VAL A 97 23.95 -11.22 -16.70
N ARG A 98 25.13 -11.11 -17.32
CA ARG A 98 25.41 -10.22 -18.46
C ARG A 98 24.56 -10.53 -19.69
N LEU A 99 24.32 -11.79 -20.02
CA LEU A 99 23.49 -12.20 -21.16
C LEU A 99 22.02 -11.77 -20.97
N VAL A 100 21.52 -11.83 -19.73
CA VAL A 100 20.16 -11.41 -19.39
C VAL A 100 20.01 -9.91 -19.50
N TRP A 101 20.96 -9.14 -18.96
CA TRP A 101 20.96 -7.68 -19.09
C TRP A 101 21.16 -7.21 -20.53
N GLN A 102 21.95 -7.96 -21.32
CA GLN A 102 22.13 -7.73 -22.74
C GLN A 102 20.84 -8.02 -23.53
N TRP A 103 20.12 -9.09 -23.20
CA TRP A 103 18.83 -9.42 -23.82
C TRP A 103 17.70 -8.45 -23.41
N LEU A 104 17.66 -8.03 -22.14
CA LEU A 104 16.70 -7.04 -21.62
C LEU A 104 16.99 -5.60 -22.09
N GLY A 105 18.05 -5.36 -22.87
CA GLY A 105 18.33 -4.05 -23.47
C GLY A 105 18.85 -2.98 -22.50
N PHE A 106 19.31 -3.37 -21.31
CA PHE A 106 19.94 -2.45 -20.35
C PHE A 106 21.47 -2.41 -20.47
N GLY A 107 22.02 -2.98 -21.55
CA GLY A 107 23.44 -2.92 -21.87
C GLY A 107 23.83 -1.51 -22.32
N ASP A 108 24.63 -0.85 -21.50
CA ASP A 108 25.19 0.49 -21.69
C ASP A 108 25.78 0.68 -23.11
N SER A 109 25.18 1.57 -23.90
CA SER A 109 25.61 1.92 -25.26
C SER A 109 26.70 3.00 -25.28
N THR A 110 27.40 3.24 -24.17
CA THR A 110 28.33 4.37 -24.05
C THR A 110 29.76 3.97 -23.71
N THR A 111 30.38 3.07 -24.48
CA THR A 111 31.86 3.01 -24.56
C THR A 111 32.33 2.19 -25.76
N SER A 112 32.10 2.70 -26.97
CA SER A 112 32.71 2.16 -28.18
C SER A 112 33.08 3.32 -29.09
N GLY A 113 34.22 3.98 -28.86
CA GLY A 113 34.70 4.96 -29.83
C GLY A 113 35.82 5.93 -29.43
N ALA A 114 36.17 6.11 -28.15
CA ALA A 114 37.10 7.19 -27.76
C ALA A 114 38.59 6.79 -27.64
N GLY A 115 38.95 5.52 -27.85
CA GLY A 115 40.33 5.03 -27.61
C GLY A 115 41.22 4.84 -28.85
N GLY A 116 40.68 5.01 -30.06
CA GLY A 116 41.39 4.67 -31.31
C GLY A 116 42.12 5.84 -32.00
N LEU A 117 41.89 7.09 -31.58
CA LEU A 117 42.29 8.29 -32.34
C LEU A 117 43.55 9.00 -31.83
N LEU A 118 44.21 8.48 -30.79
CA LEU A 118 45.43 9.09 -30.21
C LEU A 118 46.72 8.30 -30.49
N LYS A 119 46.72 7.40 -31.46
CA LYS A 119 47.91 6.60 -31.83
C LYS A 119 48.59 7.01 -33.15
N GLU A 120 48.08 8.04 -33.84
CA GLU A 120 48.52 8.42 -35.20
C GLU A 120 48.87 9.93 -35.33
N LEU A 121 49.22 10.60 -34.24
CA LEU A 121 49.86 11.94 -34.24
C LEU A 121 50.99 11.96 -33.21
#